data_AF-A0AAV3WQK8-F1
#
_entry.id   AF-A0AAV3WQK8-F1
#
_cell.length_a   1.000
_cell.length_b   1.000
_cell.length_c   1.000
_cell.angle_alpha   90.00
_cell.angle_beta   90.00
_cell.angle_gamma   90.00
#
_symmetry.space_group_name_H-M   'P 1'
#
loop_
_entity.id
_entity.type
_entity.pdbx_description
1 polymer ?
#
loop_
_entity_poly.entity_id
_entity_poly.type
_entity_poly.pdbx_seq_one_letter_code
_entity_poly.pdbx_strand_id
1 'polypeptide(L)'
;MAISNRERIGRALDLLLEGLYPYVEREMRSVYRDKWLVAATPFVPEDRTLRRSVEQILKQDVSALLKLIWNQWHEVFKKTLGNAEKNLVGELMVTRNSWAHNDSFSSDDAYRALDSIARLLTAISATEADTVEKQKQELLRIRFDEQAGRETKKAAVTAVETQPAGGLKPWREIVTPHPDVASGRYQEAEFAADLWQVHMDEGSDEYRLPTEFFRRTYLTEGLKQLLANALLRLSGKGGNPVIELQTNFGGGKTHALLSLYHLFFGVSVSDLPGLEPVFASAGVTAVPENVKTVVLVGNKISPGQLHEKKDGTVVRTLWGEIAWQLGGKAAYEMVREADETARNPGDNLKELFNRYAPCLILIDEWVAYARQLHETSDLPAGSFDTHPSC
;
A
#
# COMPACT_ATOMS: atom_id res chain seq x y z
N MET A 1 -7.71 -4.46 -4.45
CA MET A 1 -6.62 -4.29 -5.45
C MET A 1 -6.74 -2.91 -6.05
N ALA A 2 -5.65 -2.16 -6.22
CA ALA A 2 -5.70 -0.86 -6.88
C ALA A 2 -5.97 -1.06 -8.38
N ILE A 3 -7.04 -0.43 -8.88
CA ILE A 3 -7.45 -0.52 -10.30
C ILE A 3 -6.42 0.25 -11.14
N SER A 4 -5.86 -0.40 -12.16
CA SER A 4 -4.89 0.26 -13.05
C SER A 4 -5.54 1.35 -13.90
N ASN A 5 -4.77 2.36 -14.31
CA ASN A 5 -5.26 3.45 -15.18
C ASN A 5 -5.90 2.91 -16.47
N ARG A 6 -5.29 1.88 -17.05
CA ARG A 6 -5.82 1.21 -18.25
C ARG A 6 -7.16 0.52 -17.98
N GLU A 7 -7.30 -0.13 -16.84
CA GLU A 7 -8.55 -0.78 -16.44
C GLU A 7 -9.65 0.25 -16.18
N ARG A 8 -9.33 1.41 -15.59
CA ARG A 8 -10.26 2.54 -15.45
C ARG A 8 -10.77 3.02 -16.82
N ILE A 9 -9.86 3.22 -17.78
CA ILE A 9 -10.22 3.60 -19.15
C ILE A 9 -11.09 2.54 -19.81
N GLY A 10 -10.76 1.25 -19.65
CA GLY A 10 -11.55 0.15 -20.20
C GLY A 10 -13.00 0.18 -19.72
N ARG A 11 -13.21 0.26 -18.40
CA ARG A 11 -14.55 0.36 -17.81
C ARG A 11 -15.32 1.59 -18.31
N ALA A 12 -14.64 2.71 -18.52
CA ALA A 12 -15.26 3.92 -19.04
C ALA A 12 -15.59 3.81 -20.55
N LEU A 13 -14.78 3.09 -21.33
CA LEU A 13 -15.08 2.79 -22.73
C LEU A 13 -16.31 1.88 -22.86
N ASP A 14 -16.53 0.96 -21.91
CA ASP A 14 -17.74 0.14 -21.85
C ASP A 14 -18.97 1.01 -21.55
N LEU A 15 -18.88 1.91 -20.57
CA LEU A 15 -19.95 2.89 -20.28
C LEU A 15 -20.21 3.84 -21.46
N LEU A 16 -19.14 4.22 -22.19
CA LEU A 16 -19.27 5.01 -23.40
C LEU A 16 -20.08 4.27 -24.47
N LEU A 17 -19.81 2.97 -24.66
CA LEU A 17 -20.53 2.11 -25.60
C LEU A 17 -22.02 2.02 -25.24
N GLU A 18 -22.31 1.75 -23.96
CA GLU A 18 -23.67 1.63 -23.43
C GLU A 18 -24.48 2.91 -23.65
N GLY A 19 -23.90 4.08 -23.36
CA GLY A 19 -24.57 5.37 -23.54
C GLY A 19 -24.66 5.84 -24.99
N LEU A 20 -23.62 5.61 -25.81
CA LEU A 20 -23.62 6.07 -27.21
C LEU A 20 -24.54 5.25 -28.12
N TYR A 21 -24.65 3.93 -27.90
CA TYR A 21 -25.36 3.06 -28.85
C TYR A 21 -26.83 3.46 -29.07
N PRO A 22 -27.66 3.65 -28.01
CA PRO A 22 -29.06 4.05 -28.18
C PRO A 22 -29.22 5.40 -28.89
N TYR A 23 -28.31 6.33 -28.61
CA TYR A 23 -28.27 7.64 -29.26
C TYR A 23 -27.97 7.51 -30.75
N VAL A 24 -26.92 6.77 -31.11
CA VAL A 24 -26.54 6.52 -32.51
C VAL A 24 -27.66 5.86 -33.28
N GLU A 25 -28.29 4.82 -32.71
CA GLU A 25 -29.42 4.14 -33.34
C GLU A 25 -30.58 5.12 -33.62
N ARG A 26 -30.94 5.96 -32.63
CA ARG A 26 -32.01 6.96 -32.77
C ARG A 26 -31.71 7.96 -33.89
N GLU A 27 -30.53 8.57 -33.88
CA GLU A 27 -30.16 9.60 -34.86
C GLU A 27 -30.04 9.02 -36.27
N MET A 28 -29.42 7.84 -36.41
CA MET A 28 -29.30 7.15 -37.70
C MET A 28 -30.68 6.75 -38.26
N ARG A 29 -31.59 6.25 -37.43
CA ARG A 29 -32.98 5.95 -37.83
C ARG A 29 -33.76 7.20 -38.22
N SER A 30 -33.50 8.35 -37.58
CA SER A 30 -34.18 9.61 -37.92
C SER A 30 -33.89 10.05 -39.36
N VAL A 31 -32.71 9.75 -39.87
CA VAL A 31 -32.27 10.13 -41.24
C VAL A 31 -32.55 9.01 -42.24
N TYR A 32 -32.16 7.77 -41.93
CA TYR A 32 -32.17 6.65 -42.87
C TYR A 32 -33.32 5.65 -42.66
N ARG A 33 -34.16 5.86 -41.65
CA ARG A 33 -35.30 4.98 -41.29
C ARG A 33 -34.86 3.52 -41.14
N ASP A 34 -35.55 2.57 -41.77
CA ASP A 34 -35.26 1.14 -41.68
C ASP A 34 -33.94 0.74 -42.39
N LYS A 35 -33.41 1.62 -43.25
CA LYS A 35 -32.16 1.36 -43.99
C LYS A 35 -30.91 1.86 -43.25
N TRP A 36 -31.04 2.29 -42.00
CA TRP A 36 -29.92 2.85 -41.24
C TRP A 36 -28.76 1.86 -41.04
N LEU A 37 -29.05 0.57 -40.88
CA LEU A 37 -28.01 -0.47 -40.79
C LEU A 37 -27.24 -0.60 -42.11
N VAL A 38 -27.91 -0.46 -43.25
CA VAL A 38 -27.26 -0.48 -44.58
C VAL A 38 -26.33 0.72 -44.74
N ALA A 39 -26.76 1.89 -44.24
CA ALA A 39 -25.92 3.09 -44.24
C ALA A 39 -24.72 2.97 -43.27
N ALA A 40 -24.82 2.18 -42.21
CA ALA A 40 -23.74 1.94 -41.26
C ALA A 40 -22.71 0.91 -41.76
N THR A 41 -23.12 -0.05 -42.61
CA THR A 41 -22.27 -1.15 -43.11
C THR A 41 -20.87 -0.72 -43.58
N PRO A 42 -20.69 0.36 -44.36
CA PRO A 42 -19.36 0.73 -44.87
C PRO A 42 -18.35 1.13 -43.78
N PHE A 43 -18.82 1.45 -42.57
CA PHE A 43 -17.98 1.97 -41.48
C PHE A 43 -17.71 0.94 -40.38
N VAL A 44 -18.27 -0.26 -40.52
CA VAL A 44 -18.06 -1.37 -39.60
C VAL A 44 -17.03 -2.33 -40.23
N PRO A 45 -16.04 -2.83 -39.47
CA PRO A 45 -15.09 -3.80 -40.00
C PRO A 45 -15.79 -5.05 -40.56
N GLU A 46 -15.39 -5.50 -41.76
CA GLU A 46 -15.79 -6.83 -42.26
C GLU A 46 -15.09 -7.91 -41.43
N ASP A 47 -15.71 -8.35 -40.35
CA ASP A 47 -15.22 -9.52 -39.64
C ASP A 47 -15.61 -10.81 -40.39
N ARG A 48 -14.75 -11.23 -41.33
CA ARG A 48 -14.98 -12.43 -42.15
C ARG A 48 -15.00 -13.73 -41.33
N THR A 49 -14.54 -13.69 -40.08
CA THR A 49 -14.41 -14.88 -39.22
C THR A 49 -15.61 -15.09 -38.29
N LEU A 50 -16.39 -14.04 -38.03
CA LEU A 50 -17.53 -14.06 -37.13
C LEU A 50 -18.81 -13.70 -37.91
N ARG A 51 -19.81 -14.60 -37.93
CA ARG A 51 -21.14 -14.36 -38.53
C ARG A 51 -21.97 -13.35 -37.70
N ARG A 52 -21.40 -12.20 -37.35
CA ARG A 52 -22.07 -11.15 -36.57
C ARG A 52 -22.78 -10.19 -37.51
N SER A 53 -24.00 -9.79 -37.15
CA SER A 53 -24.70 -8.72 -37.88
C SER A 53 -24.05 -7.36 -37.60
N VAL A 54 -24.23 -6.40 -38.51
CA VAL A 54 -23.76 -5.00 -38.33
C VAL A 54 -24.25 -4.43 -37.00
N GLU A 55 -25.50 -4.71 -36.64
CA GLU A 55 -26.10 -4.30 -35.37
C GLU A 55 -25.37 -4.90 -34.15
N GLN A 56 -25.02 -6.19 -34.20
CA GLN A 56 -24.28 -6.84 -33.12
C GLN A 56 -22.88 -6.24 -32.93
N ILE A 57 -22.20 -5.89 -34.03
CA ILE A 57 -20.88 -5.26 -33.95
C ILE A 57 -20.99 -3.88 -33.32
N LEU A 58 -21.97 -3.07 -33.73
CA LEU A 58 -22.19 -1.74 -33.16
C LEU A 58 -22.56 -1.78 -31.66
N LYS A 59 -23.22 -2.84 -31.19
CA LYS A 59 -23.51 -3.05 -29.76
C LYS A 59 -22.33 -3.50 -28.91
N GLN A 60 -21.24 -3.97 -29.53
CA GLN A 60 -20.12 -4.61 -28.82
C GLN A 60 -18.77 -3.91 -29.05
N ASP A 61 -18.66 -3.07 -30.08
CA ASP A 61 -17.41 -2.40 -30.43
C ASP A 61 -17.57 -0.87 -30.47
N VAL A 62 -17.06 -0.24 -29.41
CA VAL A 62 -17.01 1.22 -29.27
C VAL A 62 -16.18 1.91 -30.37
N SER A 63 -15.18 1.24 -30.96
CA SER A 63 -14.43 1.81 -32.10
C SER A 63 -15.26 1.84 -33.37
N ALA A 64 -16.04 0.79 -33.64
CA ALA A 64 -16.96 0.79 -34.77
C ALA A 64 -18.01 1.90 -34.60
N LEU A 65 -18.50 2.10 -33.38
CA LEU A 65 -19.47 3.15 -33.06
C LEU A 65 -18.89 4.57 -33.22
N LEU A 66 -17.69 4.81 -32.68
CA LEU A 66 -17.00 6.11 -32.82
C LEU A 66 -16.64 6.41 -34.28
N LYS A 67 -16.20 5.41 -35.05
CA LYS A 67 -15.96 5.54 -36.50
C LYS A 67 -17.24 5.88 -37.25
N LEU A 68 -18.36 5.25 -36.90
CA LEU A 68 -19.65 5.56 -37.53
C LEU A 68 -20.03 7.02 -37.26
N ILE A 69 -19.94 7.48 -36.01
CA ILE A 69 -20.22 8.87 -35.63
C ILE A 69 -19.32 9.84 -36.41
N TRP A 70 -18.02 9.56 -36.49
CA TRP A 70 -17.05 10.39 -37.19
C TRP A 70 -17.37 10.53 -38.68
N ASN A 71 -17.66 9.42 -39.36
CA ASN A 71 -17.89 9.41 -40.80
C ASN A 71 -19.29 9.92 -41.19
N GLN A 72 -20.30 9.69 -40.34
CA GLN A 72 -21.67 10.20 -40.55
C GLN A 72 -21.89 11.56 -39.88
N TRP A 73 -20.81 12.28 -39.55
CA TRP A 73 -20.90 13.53 -38.82
C TRP A 73 -21.76 14.56 -39.55
N HIS A 74 -21.49 14.81 -40.83
CA HIS A 74 -22.16 15.87 -41.59
C HIS A 74 -23.62 15.54 -41.92
N GLU A 75 -23.91 14.27 -42.19
CA GLU A 75 -25.23 13.82 -42.63
C GLU A 75 -26.20 13.63 -41.44
N VAL A 76 -25.68 13.16 -40.30
CA VAL A 76 -26.49 12.75 -39.16
C VAL A 76 -26.19 13.61 -37.93
N PHE A 77 -24.97 13.57 -37.40
CA PHE A 77 -24.69 14.04 -36.04
C PHE A 77 -24.49 15.54 -35.88
N LYS A 78 -24.18 16.29 -36.95
CA LYS A 78 -24.00 17.75 -36.92
C LYS A 78 -25.29 18.50 -36.55
N LYS A 79 -26.45 17.85 -36.65
CA LYS A 79 -27.76 18.44 -36.30
C LYS A 79 -27.95 18.58 -34.79
N THR A 80 -27.32 17.71 -34.02
CA THR A 80 -27.51 17.55 -32.58
C THR A 80 -26.23 17.80 -31.79
N LEU A 81 -25.06 17.63 -32.40
CA LEU A 81 -23.74 17.83 -31.79
C LEU A 81 -22.92 18.89 -32.56
N GLY A 82 -22.09 19.63 -31.83
CA GLY A 82 -21.24 20.70 -32.36
C GLY A 82 -19.80 20.25 -32.65
N ASN A 83 -18.97 21.19 -33.10
CA ASN A 83 -17.56 20.89 -33.41
C ASN A 83 -16.75 20.46 -32.17
N ALA A 84 -17.16 20.88 -30.97
CA ALA A 84 -16.51 20.48 -29.73
C ALA A 84 -16.64 18.95 -29.53
N GLU A 85 -17.84 18.41 -29.70
CA GLU A 85 -18.12 16.98 -29.57
C GLU A 85 -17.45 16.18 -30.70
N LYS A 86 -17.35 16.74 -31.91
CA LYS A 86 -16.58 16.11 -33.00
C LYS A 86 -15.13 15.88 -32.59
N ASN A 87 -14.52 16.88 -31.95
CA ASN A 87 -13.14 16.78 -31.48
C ASN A 87 -13.02 15.72 -30.38
N LEU A 88 -13.98 15.63 -29.46
CA LEU A 88 -14.02 14.57 -28.44
C LEU A 88 -14.11 13.18 -29.07
N VAL A 89 -14.95 12.99 -30.10
CA VAL A 89 -15.03 11.71 -30.82
C VAL A 89 -13.68 11.33 -31.43
N GLY A 90 -13.00 12.28 -32.08
CA GLY A 90 -11.67 12.05 -32.65
C GLY A 90 -10.62 11.68 -31.59
N GLU A 91 -10.63 12.38 -30.46
CA GLU A 91 -9.76 12.07 -29.33
C GLU A 91 -10.03 10.68 -28.75
N LEU A 92 -11.30 10.32 -28.53
CA LEU A 92 -11.69 9.01 -27.99
C LEU A 92 -11.33 7.86 -28.93
N MET A 93 -11.33 8.09 -30.25
CA MET A 93 -10.82 7.12 -31.20
C MET A 93 -9.32 6.83 -30.99
N VAL A 94 -8.51 7.87 -30.73
CA VAL A 94 -7.09 7.72 -30.41
C VAL A 94 -6.92 6.98 -29.08
N THR A 95 -7.63 7.42 -28.03
CA THR A 95 -7.59 6.78 -26.71
C THR A 95 -7.96 5.30 -26.76
N ARG A 96 -9.05 4.94 -27.44
CA ARG A 96 -9.47 3.54 -27.62
C ARG A 96 -8.41 2.75 -28.36
N ASN A 97 -7.82 3.29 -29.43
CA ASN A 97 -6.78 2.59 -30.18
C ASN A 97 -5.56 2.30 -29.31
N SER A 98 -5.04 3.28 -28.56
CA SER A 98 -3.96 3.07 -27.61
C SER A 98 -4.32 2.04 -26.53
N TRP A 99 -5.55 2.07 -26.02
CA TRP A 99 -6.04 1.09 -25.05
C TRP A 99 -6.07 -0.34 -25.60
N ALA A 100 -6.45 -0.50 -26.87
CA ALA A 100 -6.47 -1.79 -27.56
C ALA A 100 -5.06 -2.32 -27.86
N HIS A 101 -4.07 -1.43 -28.07
CA HIS A 101 -2.67 -1.81 -28.31
C HIS A 101 -1.86 -2.16 -27.05
N ASN A 102 -2.48 -2.09 -25.87
CA ASN A 102 -1.82 -2.29 -24.57
C ASN A 102 -0.83 -1.18 -24.20
N ASP A 103 -1.01 0.04 -24.69
CA ASP A 103 -0.17 1.18 -24.32
C ASP A 103 -0.30 1.49 -22.82
N SER A 104 0.76 2.06 -22.23
CA SER A 104 0.75 2.56 -20.85
C SER A 104 0.06 3.92 -20.77
N PHE A 105 -0.80 4.11 -19.77
CA PHE A 105 -1.50 5.39 -19.52
C PHE A 105 -1.03 6.03 -18.22
N SER A 106 -0.62 7.29 -18.29
CA SER A 106 -0.41 8.10 -17.09
C SER A 106 -1.75 8.44 -16.43
N SER A 107 -1.71 8.95 -15.20
CA SER A 107 -2.92 9.41 -14.51
C SER A 107 -3.53 10.64 -15.19
N ASP A 108 -2.73 11.47 -15.87
CA ASP A 108 -3.21 12.58 -16.68
C ASP A 108 -3.95 12.09 -17.94
N ASP A 109 -3.40 11.07 -18.61
CA ASP A 109 -4.04 10.47 -19.78
C ASP A 109 -5.36 9.79 -19.41
N ALA A 110 -5.39 9.07 -18.29
CA ALA A 110 -6.60 8.43 -17.79
C ALA A 110 -7.66 9.46 -17.37
N TYR A 111 -7.25 10.53 -16.71
CA TYR A 111 -8.17 11.63 -16.37
C TYR A 111 -8.73 12.29 -17.64
N ARG A 112 -7.87 12.59 -18.62
CA ARG A 112 -8.29 13.20 -19.88
C ARG A 112 -9.26 12.31 -20.65
N ALA A 113 -8.99 11.00 -20.72
CA ALA A 113 -9.89 10.02 -21.30
C ALA A 113 -11.27 10.02 -20.62
N LEU A 114 -11.31 9.93 -19.28
CA LEU A 114 -12.55 9.96 -18.51
C LEU A 114 -13.33 11.26 -18.69
N ASP A 115 -12.64 12.42 -18.72
CA ASP A 115 -13.27 13.72 -18.96
C ASP A 115 -13.90 13.81 -20.37
N SER A 116 -13.18 13.35 -21.39
CA SER A 116 -13.67 13.33 -22.77
C SER A 116 -14.88 12.40 -22.94
N ILE A 117 -14.88 11.23 -22.28
CA ILE A 117 -16.03 10.31 -22.23
C ILE A 117 -17.22 10.98 -21.53
N ALA A 118 -17.02 11.52 -20.32
CA ALA A 118 -18.10 12.14 -19.54
C ALA A 118 -18.75 13.30 -20.29
N ARG A 119 -17.96 14.17 -20.93
CA ARG A 119 -18.47 15.30 -21.72
C ARG A 119 -19.29 14.84 -22.92
N LEU A 120 -18.82 13.83 -23.65
CA LEU A 120 -19.55 13.31 -24.80
C LEU A 120 -20.88 12.66 -24.37
N LEU A 121 -20.87 11.87 -23.30
CA LEU A 121 -22.09 11.27 -22.73
C LEU A 121 -23.06 12.33 -22.20
N THR A 122 -22.55 13.39 -21.57
CA THR A 122 -23.36 14.53 -21.11
C THR A 122 -24.03 15.24 -22.29
N ALA A 123 -23.28 15.47 -23.38
CA ALA A 123 -23.81 16.15 -24.57
C ALA A 123 -24.99 15.40 -25.21
N ILE A 124 -25.05 14.07 -25.06
CA ILE A 124 -26.16 13.25 -25.53
C ILE A 124 -27.20 12.93 -24.44
N SER A 125 -27.04 13.48 -23.24
CA SER A 125 -27.90 13.23 -22.07
C SER A 125 -27.97 11.74 -21.68
N ALA A 126 -26.86 11.03 -21.80
CA ALA A 126 -26.73 9.64 -21.38
C ALA A 126 -26.52 9.53 -19.85
N THR A 127 -27.23 8.62 -19.20
CA THR A 127 -27.19 8.41 -17.74
C THR A 127 -25.83 7.90 -17.24
N GLU A 128 -25.09 7.23 -18.11
CA GLU A 128 -23.74 6.70 -17.87
C GLU A 128 -22.73 7.81 -17.59
N ALA A 129 -23.03 9.05 -18.01
CA ALA A 129 -22.22 10.24 -17.73
C ALA A 129 -21.94 10.41 -16.24
N ASP A 130 -22.94 10.21 -15.37
CA ASP A 130 -22.80 10.37 -13.92
C ASP A 130 -21.84 9.34 -13.31
N THR A 131 -21.85 8.12 -13.85
CA THR A 131 -20.95 7.04 -13.41
C THR A 131 -19.52 7.34 -13.80
N VAL A 132 -19.30 7.80 -15.05
CA VAL A 132 -17.95 8.20 -15.50
C VAL A 132 -17.46 9.43 -14.75
N GLU A 133 -18.34 10.39 -14.45
CA GLU A 133 -17.99 11.57 -13.64
C GLU A 133 -17.54 11.16 -12.24
N LYS A 134 -18.22 10.22 -11.59
CA LYS A 134 -17.77 9.67 -10.29
C LYS A 134 -16.40 9.00 -10.39
N GLN A 135 -16.15 8.20 -11.42
CA GLN A 135 -14.84 7.58 -11.65
C GLN A 135 -13.74 8.63 -11.87
N LYS A 136 -14.07 9.72 -12.57
CA LYS A 136 -13.17 10.86 -12.81
C LYS A 136 -12.84 11.59 -11.50
N GLN A 137 -13.84 11.87 -10.66
CA GLN A 137 -13.64 12.53 -9.35
C GLN A 137 -12.83 11.65 -8.38
N GLU A 138 -13.04 10.33 -8.39
CA GLU A 138 -12.22 9.40 -7.61
C GLU A 138 -10.75 9.45 -8.04
N LEU A 139 -10.47 9.44 -9.35
CA LEU A 139 -9.11 9.56 -9.88
C LEU A 139 -8.45 10.89 -9.51
N LEU A 140 -9.20 12.00 -9.54
CA LEU A 140 -8.72 13.29 -9.07
C LEU A 140 -8.38 13.26 -7.59
N ARG A 141 -9.22 12.65 -6.75
CA ARG A 141 -8.95 12.54 -5.31
C ARG A 141 -7.65 11.78 -5.05
N ILE A 142 -7.46 10.62 -5.70
CA ILE A 142 -6.22 9.85 -5.61
C ILE A 142 -5.02 10.70 -6.01
N ARG A 143 -5.13 11.45 -7.12
CA ARG A 143 -4.07 12.36 -7.58
C ARG A 143 -3.79 13.47 -6.58
N PHE A 144 -4.83 14.10 -6.01
CA PHE A 144 -4.67 15.17 -5.03
C PHE A 144 -4.02 14.65 -3.75
N ASP A 145 -4.37 13.45 -3.31
CA ASP A 145 -3.74 12.80 -2.15
C ASP A 145 -2.25 12.48 -2.46
N GLU A 146 -1.95 11.97 -3.66
CA GLU A 146 -0.57 11.73 -4.12
C GLU A 146 0.24 13.03 -4.26
N GLN A 147 -0.37 14.09 -4.80
CA GLN A 147 0.26 15.39 -4.99
C GLN A 147 0.43 16.12 -3.66
N ALA A 148 -0.55 16.09 -2.76
CA ALA A 148 -0.43 16.61 -1.40
C ALA A 148 0.67 15.85 -0.63
N GLY A 149 0.77 14.53 -0.81
CA GLY A 149 1.89 13.73 -0.32
C GLY A 149 3.23 14.13 -0.93
N ARG A 150 3.27 14.47 -2.22
CA ARG A 150 4.48 14.93 -2.91
C ARG A 150 4.86 16.36 -2.55
N GLU A 151 3.90 17.24 -2.34
CA GLU A 151 4.10 18.64 -1.93
C GLU A 151 4.45 18.75 -0.46
N THR A 152 3.89 17.93 0.43
CA THR A 152 4.37 17.81 1.82
C THR A 152 5.80 17.26 1.86
N LYS A 153 6.11 16.24 1.05
CA LYS A 153 7.50 15.77 0.86
C LYS A 153 8.40 16.87 0.27
N LYS A 154 7.93 17.61 -0.74
CA LYS A 154 8.70 18.68 -1.39
C LYS A 154 8.87 19.87 -0.48
N ALA A 155 7.88 20.26 0.31
CA ALA A 155 7.98 21.31 1.32
C ALA A 155 8.91 20.91 2.46
N ALA A 156 8.89 19.64 2.87
CA ALA A 156 9.90 19.09 3.78
C ALA A 156 11.31 19.10 3.15
N VAL A 157 11.44 18.90 1.83
CA VAL A 157 12.71 18.99 1.08
C VAL A 157 13.14 20.44 0.81
N THR A 158 12.22 21.38 0.56
CA THR A 158 12.51 22.80 0.34
C THR A 158 12.84 23.51 1.65
N ALA A 159 12.30 23.04 2.79
CA ALA A 159 12.82 23.40 4.12
C ALA A 159 14.28 22.93 4.34
N VAL A 160 14.76 21.99 3.51
CA VAL A 160 16.14 21.48 3.47
C VAL A 160 16.97 22.11 2.32
N GLU A 161 16.36 22.89 1.41
CA GLU A 161 17.09 23.76 0.48
C GLU A 161 17.59 25.01 1.23
N THR A 162 18.49 24.79 2.18
CA THR A 162 19.52 25.77 2.47
C THR A 162 20.28 26.01 1.17
N GLN A 163 20.43 27.27 0.73
CA GLN A 163 21.56 27.60 -0.14
C GLN A 163 22.79 26.90 0.46
N PRO A 164 23.57 26.11 -0.31
CA PRO A 164 24.76 25.49 0.24
C PRO A 164 25.58 26.63 0.82
N ALA A 165 25.77 26.62 2.14
CA ALA A 165 26.61 27.60 2.79
C ALA A 165 27.93 27.63 1.99
N GLY A 166 28.26 28.78 1.40
CA GLY A 166 29.40 28.88 0.51
C GLY A 166 30.64 28.27 1.18
N GLY A 167 31.25 27.28 0.53
CA GLY A 167 32.41 26.55 1.08
C GLY A 167 32.12 25.13 1.57
N LEU A 168 30.88 24.63 1.54
CA LEU A 168 30.61 23.20 1.77
C LEU A 168 31.06 22.37 0.58
N LYS A 169 32.01 21.45 0.81
CA LYS A 169 32.45 20.49 -0.19
C LYS A 169 31.34 19.45 -0.46
N PRO A 170 31.17 19.00 -1.73
CA PRO A 170 30.28 17.89 -2.05
C PRO A 170 30.53 16.69 -1.13
N TRP A 171 29.49 15.96 -0.73
CA TRP A 171 29.65 14.80 0.18
C TRP A 171 30.67 13.78 -0.33
N ARG A 172 30.80 13.63 -1.65
CA ARG A 172 31.79 12.76 -2.31
C ARG A 172 33.25 13.14 -2.02
N GLU A 173 33.51 14.38 -1.62
CA GLU A 173 34.84 14.88 -1.29
C GLU A 173 35.16 14.82 0.22
N ILE A 174 34.14 14.60 1.06
CA ILE A 174 34.28 14.61 2.53
C ILE A 174 33.89 13.28 3.19
N VAL A 175 33.21 12.40 2.47
CA VAL A 175 32.83 11.06 2.93
C VAL A 175 33.57 10.03 2.09
N THR A 176 34.25 9.11 2.77
CA THR A 176 34.76 7.88 2.14
C THR A 176 33.64 6.84 2.21
N PRO A 177 33.09 6.38 1.06
CA PRO A 177 32.08 5.31 1.07
C PRO A 177 32.63 4.05 1.72
N HIS A 178 31.75 3.26 2.34
CA HIS A 178 32.14 1.98 2.94
C HIS A 178 32.73 1.04 1.87
N PRO A 179 33.70 0.15 2.20
CA PRO A 179 34.44 -0.63 1.20
C PRO A 179 33.58 -1.51 0.28
N ASP A 180 32.42 -1.98 0.74
CA ASP A 180 31.42 -2.71 -0.04
C ASP A 180 30.83 -1.87 -1.18
N VAL A 181 30.37 -0.65 -0.89
CA VAL A 181 29.83 0.33 -1.83
C VAL A 181 30.95 0.84 -2.74
N ALA A 182 32.13 1.11 -2.20
CA ALA A 182 33.29 1.57 -2.95
C ALA A 182 33.84 0.49 -3.91
N SER A 183 33.77 -0.79 -3.53
CA SER A 183 34.25 -1.92 -4.35
C SER A 183 33.20 -2.48 -5.31
N GLY A 184 31.96 -1.96 -5.30
CA GLY A 184 30.87 -2.43 -6.16
C GLY A 184 30.36 -3.83 -5.82
N ARG A 185 30.81 -4.41 -4.70
CA ARG A 185 30.37 -5.73 -4.19
C ARG A 185 29.21 -5.54 -3.22
N TYR A 186 28.19 -4.82 -3.66
CA TYR A 186 26.99 -4.59 -2.84
C TYR A 186 25.95 -5.67 -3.17
N GLN A 187 25.41 -6.33 -2.15
CA GLN A 187 24.19 -7.12 -2.27
C GLN A 187 23.04 -6.34 -1.60
N GLU A 188 21.97 -6.04 -2.34
CA GLU A 188 20.80 -5.33 -1.78
C GLU A 188 20.22 -6.05 -0.56
N ALA A 189 20.35 -7.37 -0.50
CA ALA A 189 19.92 -8.20 0.62
C ALA A 189 20.69 -7.94 1.93
N GLU A 190 21.93 -7.46 1.86
CA GLU A 190 22.75 -7.16 3.06
C GLU A 190 22.33 -5.86 3.77
N PHE A 191 21.55 -4.99 3.11
CA PHE A 191 21.11 -3.69 3.65
C PHE A 191 19.63 -3.63 4.03
N ALA A 192 18.88 -4.71 3.78
CA ALA A 192 17.49 -4.80 4.22
C ALA A 192 17.46 -5.22 5.69
N ALA A 193 17.15 -4.28 6.57
CA ALA A 193 16.92 -4.57 7.97
C ALA A 193 15.75 -5.58 8.12
N ASP A 194 16.01 -6.74 8.74
CA ASP A 194 15.01 -7.78 9.00
C ASP A 194 14.97 -8.08 10.51
N LEU A 195 13.88 -7.65 11.17
CA LEU A 195 13.68 -7.85 12.61
C LEU A 195 13.64 -9.34 12.99
N TRP A 196 13.13 -10.21 12.11
CA TRP A 196 13.04 -11.64 12.37
C TRP A 196 14.41 -12.30 12.37
N GLN A 197 15.27 -11.96 11.39
CA GLN A 197 16.63 -12.49 11.35
C GLN A 197 17.40 -12.12 12.62
N VAL A 198 17.34 -10.84 13.03
CA VAL A 198 17.99 -10.39 14.27
C VAL A 198 17.41 -11.09 15.49
N HIS A 199 16.10 -11.30 15.55
CA HIS A 199 15.46 -12.04 16.64
C HIS A 199 15.90 -13.51 16.71
N MET A 200 16.19 -14.14 15.57
CA MET A 200 16.71 -15.51 15.47
C MET A 200 18.24 -15.59 15.66
N ASP A 201 18.91 -14.48 15.94
CA ASP A 201 20.38 -14.36 15.98
C ASP A 201 21.05 -14.71 14.63
N GLU A 202 20.37 -14.40 13.52
CA GLU A 202 20.81 -14.56 12.14
C GLU A 202 21.14 -13.20 11.50
N GLY A 203 21.83 -13.23 10.36
CA GLY A 203 22.17 -12.03 9.58
C GLY A 203 23.54 -11.44 9.91
N SER A 204 23.80 -10.22 9.43
CA SER A 204 25.10 -9.55 9.61
C SER A 204 25.23 -8.95 11.02
N ASP A 205 26.46 -8.92 11.53
CA ASP A 205 26.77 -8.36 12.85
C ASP A 205 26.35 -6.89 12.99
N GLU A 206 26.29 -6.16 11.87
CA GLU A 206 25.88 -4.76 11.83
C GLU A 206 24.43 -4.52 12.26
N TYR A 207 23.55 -5.49 11.99
CA TYR A 207 22.15 -5.47 12.44
C TYR A 207 21.93 -6.30 13.69
N ARG A 208 22.76 -7.31 13.96
CA ARG A 208 22.59 -8.26 15.06
C ARG A 208 23.19 -7.77 16.38
N LEU A 209 24.34 -7.09 16.33
CA LEU A 209 25.05 -6.62 17.53
C LEU A 209 24.59 -5.20 17.91
N PRO A 210 24.06 -4.97 19.12
CA PRO A 210 23.55 -3.66 19.55
C PRO A 210 24.56 -2.52 19.38
N THR A 211 25.83 -2.75 19.74
CA THR A 211 26.89 -1.74 19.66
C THR A 211 27.20 -1.35 18.21
N GLU A 212 27.28 -2.32 17.30
CA GLU A 212 27.52 -2.05 15.87
C GLU A 212 26.33 -1.35 15.22
N PHE A 213 25.12 -1.80 15.56
CA PHE A 213 23.88 -1.20 15.10
C PHE A 213 23.81 0.28 15.47
N PHE A 214 23.99 0.63 16.75
CA PHE A 214 23.94 2.03 17.18
C PHE A 214 25.12 2.86 16.70
N ARG A 215 26.31 2.27 16.52
CA ARG A 215 27.47 2.98 15.94
C ARG A 215 27.17 3.51 14.52
N ARG A 216 26.34 2.79 13.77
CA ARG A 216 25.97 3.14 12.38
C ARG A 216 24.62 3.84 12.28
N THR A 217 23.87 3.89 13.37
CA THR A 217 22.54 4.48 13.40
C THR A 217 22.62 5.98 13.66
N TYR A 218 22.12 6.78 12.71
CA TYR A 218 21.90 8.19 12.95
C TYR A 218 20.59 8.41 13.71
N LEU A 219 20.70 8.88 14.96
CA LEU A 219 19.54 9.14 15.82
C LEU A 219 18.81 10.42 15.40
N THR A 220 17.82 10.24 14.54
CA THR A 220 16.86 11.31 14.19
C THR A 220 16.05 11.73 15.42
N GLU A 221 15.50 12.94 15.39
CA GLU A 221 14.68 13.45 16.49
C GLU A 221 13.48 12.53 16.80
N GLY A 222 12.81 12.02 15.77
CA GLY A 222 11.71 11.06 15.94
C GLY A 222 12.15 9.75 16.59
N LEU A 223 13.32 9.21 16.20
CA LEU A 223 13.85 8.00 16.82
C LEU A 223 14.24 8.23 18.28
N LYS A 224 14.86 9.38 18.61
CA LYS A 224 15.17 9.75 19.99
C LYS A 224 13.90 9.82 20.85
N GLN A 225 12.85 10.45 20.34
CA GLN A 225 11.56 10.56 21.05
C GLN A 225 10.91 9.18 21.27
N LEU A 226 10.95 8.30 20.26
CA LEU A 226 10.46 6.93 20.36
C LEU A 226 11.19 6.16 21.46
N LEU A 227 12.53 6.15 21.43
CA LEU A 227 13.36 5.42 22.39
C LEU A 227 13.19 6.00 23.81
N ALA A 228 13.12 7.32 23.96
CA ALA A 228 12.89 7.97 25.25
C ALA A 228 11.51 7.63 25.83
N ASN A 229 10.47 7.60 24.98
CA ASN A 229 9.12 7.19 25.40
C ASN A 229 9.11 5.73 25.90
N ALA A 230 9.78 4.82 25.17
CA ALA A 230 9.89 3.42 25.57
C ALA A 230 10.64 3.26 26.91
N LEU A 231 11.75 3.99 27.11
CA LEU A 231 12.48 4.01 28.39
C LEU A 231 11.60 4.50 29.54
N LEU A 232 10.89 5.62 29.36
CA LEU A 232 9.96 6.14 30.37
C LEU A 232 8.89 5.10 30.74
N ARG A 233 8.30 4.45 29.73
CA ARG A 233 7.22 3.48 29.90
C ARG A 233 7.69 2.24 30.65
N LEU A 234 8.78 1.64 30.20
CA LEU A 234 9.32 0.42 30.78
C LEU A 234 9.98 0.67 32.14
N SER A 235 10.39 1.91 32.44
CA SER A 235 10.86 2.32 33.76
C SER A 235 9.71 2.69 34.73
N GLY A 236 8.45 2.59 34.33
CA GLY A 236 7.30 2.93 35.17
C GLY A 236 7.10 4.43 35.42
N LYS A 237 7.73 5.31 34.62
CA LYS A 237 7.69 6.78 34.79
C LYS A 237 6.64 7.48 33.91
N GLY A 238 5.71 6.74 33.32
CA GLY A 238 4.74 7.26 32.34
C GLY A 238 5.15 6.96 30.90
N GLY A 239 4.56 7.61 29.90
CA GLY A 239 4.79 7.29 28.48
C GLY A 239 3.65 6.49 27.86
N ASN A 240 3.69 6.37 26.52
CA ASN A 240 2.59 5.80 25.76
C ASN A 240 2.71 4.26 25.75
N PRO A 241 1.66 3.51 26.11
CA PRO A 241 1.71 2.05 26.15
C PRO A 241 1.64 1.39 24.77
N VAL A 242 1.08 2.10 23.78
CA VAL A 242 0.94 1.64 22.39
C VAL A 242 1.40 2.78 21.49
N ILE A 243 2.29 2.47 20.54
CA ILE A 243 2.85 3.43 19.60
C ILE A 243 2.67 2.87 18.20
N GLU A 244 1.92 3.58 17.37
CA GLU A 244 1.85 3.30 15.93
C GLU A 244 3.02 3.99 15.23
N LEU A 245 3.88 3.20 14.58
CA LEU A 245 5.00 3.74 13.80
C LEU A 245 4.50 4.25 12.44
N GLN A 246 4.19 5.54 12.38
CA GLN A 246 3.83 6.21 11.14
C GLN A 246 5.10 6.59 10.35
N THR A 247 5.71 5.61 9.67
CA THR A 247 6.76 5.87 8.68
C THR A 247 6.21 5.65 7.28
N ASN A 248 6.51 6.57 6.35
CA ASN A 248 6.24 6.35 4.93
C ASN A 248 7.00 5.10 4.44
N PHE A 249 6.53 4.47 3.35
CA PHE A 249 7.17 3.29 2.73
C PHE A 249 8.70 3.45 2.58
N GLY A 250 9.47 2.47 3.06
CA GLY A 250 10.94 2.51 3.09
C GLY A 250 11.56 3.41 4.17
N GLY A 251 10.74 4.04 5.03
CA GLY A 251 11.13 5.11 5.95
C GLY A 251 11.66 4.68 7.32
N GLY A 252 12.15 3.44 7.47
CA GLY A 252 12.87 3.03 8.68
C GLY A 252 12.02 2.44 9.81
N LYS A 253 10.80 1.95 9.56
CA LYS A 253 10.00 1.21 10.58
C LYS A 253 10.78 0.06 11.19
N THR A 254 11.28 -0.86 10.36
CA THR A 254 12.02 -2.02 10.84
C THR A 254 13.31 -1.61 11.56
N HIS A 255 13.95 -0.52 11.11
CA HIS A 255 15.09 0.06 11.81
C HIS A 255 14.73 0.66 13.19
N ALA A 256 13.56 1.31 13.31
CA ALA A 256 13.05 1.80 14.59
C ALA A 256 12.68 0.64 15.55
N LEU A 257 12.08 -0.43 15.04
CA LEU A 257 11.80 -1.64 15.80
C LEU A 257 13.10 -2.32 16.27
N LEU A 258 14.12 -2.41 15.40
CA LEU A 258 15.45 -2.91 15.78
C LEU A 258 16.12 -2.03 16.83
N SER A 259 15.97 -0.71 16.73
CA SER A 259 16.49 0.21 17.74
C SER A 259 15.86 -0.05 19.11
N LEU A 260 14.54 -0.28 19.16
CA LEU A 260 13.86 -0.69 20.39
C LEU A 260 14.33 -2.06 20.87
N TYR A 261 14.42 -3.04 19.97
CA TYR A 261 14.90 -4.39 20.29
C TYR A 261 16.29 -4.35 20.95
N HIS A 262 17.24 -3.67 20.32
CA HIS A 262 18.62 -3.56 20.81
C HIS A 262 18.76 -2.77 22.10
N LEU A 263 17.95 -1.72 22.27
CA LEU A 263 17.93 -0.95 23.52
C LEU A 263 17.56 -1.82 24.72
N PHE A 264 16.66 -2.79 24.54
CA PHE A 264 16.20 -3.69 25.60
C PHE A 264 16.79 -5.10 25.51
N PHE A 265 17.83 -5.30 24.70
CA PHE A 265 18.53 -6.60 24.55
C PHE A 265 19.43 -6.95 25.76
N GLY A 266 19.55 -6.05 26.75
CA GLY A 266 20.31 -6.28 27.98
C GLY A 266 21.78 -5.87 27.90
N VAL A 267 22.14 -5.02 26.94
CA VAL A 267 23.48 -4.44 26.82
C VAL A 267 23.62 -3.21 27.71
N SER A 268 24.81 -3.02 28.29
CA SER A 268 25.11 -1.83 29.11
C SER A 268 24.96 -0.55 28.29
N VAL A 269 24.48 0.52 28.93
CA VAL A 269 24.37 1.85 28.32
C VAL A 269 25.71 2.34 27.76
N SER A 270 26.83 1.96 28.40
CA SER A 270 28.19 2.29 27.96
C SER A 270 28.53 1.75 26.57
N ASP A 271 27.86 0.67 26.15
CA ASP A 271 28.13 -0.03 24.90
C ASP A 271 27.10 0.33 23.80
N LEU A 272 26.27 1.34 24.05
CA LEU A 272 25.27 1.86 23.12
C LEU A 272 25.62 3.30 22.73
N PRO A 273 26.55 3.49 21.76
CA PRO A 273 27.06 4.81 21.42
C PRO A 273 25.96 5.73 20.90
N GLY A 274 25.96 6.99 21.36
CA GLY A 274 25.06 8.03 20.87
C GLY A 274 23.71 8.11 21.57
N LEU A 275 23.37 7.16 22.46
CA LEU A 275 22.10 7.17 23.19
C LEU A 275 22.09 8.10 24.42
N GLU A 276 23.20 8.73 24.78
CA GLU A 276 23.29 9.63 25.94
C GLU A 276 22.18 10.71 25.95
N PRO A 277 21.85 11.37 24.82
CA PRO A 277 20.74 12.33 24.78
C PRO A 277 19.37 11.70 25.02
N VAL A 278 19.18 10.43 24.67
CA VAL A 278 17.92 9.67 24.86
C VAL A 278 17.73 9.34 26.34
N PHE A 279 18.78 8.87 27.01
CA PHE A 279 18.75 8.63 28.46
C PHE A 279 18.53 9.93 29.25
N ALA A 280 19.20 11.01 28.84
CA ALA A 280 19.03 12.32 29.43
C ALA A 280 17.58 12.84 29.28
N SER A 281 16.97 12.72 28.10
CA SER A 281 15.60 13.19 27.86
C SER A 281 14.56 12.34 28.60
N ALA A 282 14.79 11.05 28.76
CA ALA A 282 13.96 10.16 29.58
C ALA A 282 14.16 10.36 31.09
N GLY A 283 15.23 11.05 31.54
CA GLY A 283 15.57 11.16 32.96
C GLY A 283 15.84 9.80 33.61
N VAL A 284 16.49 8.89 32.87
CA VAL A 284 16.79 7.52 33.28
C VAL A 284 18.28 7.25 33.04
N THR A 285 18.93 6.58 33.98
CA THR A 285 20.39 6.32 33.93
C THR A 285 20.76 4.92 33.46
N ALA A 286 19.79 4.00 33.42
CA ALA A 286 19.98 2.62 33.02
C ALA A 286 18.71 2.05 32.40
N VAL A 287 18.86 1.08 31.50
CA VAL A 287 17.72 0.32 30.97
C VAL A 287 17.12 -0.52 32.11
N PRO A 288 15.78 -0.62 32.24
CA PRO A 288 15.16 -1.52 33.20
C PRO A 288 15.65 -2.96 33.05
N GLU A 289 15.96 -3.61 34.17
CA GLU A 289 16.34 -5.02 34.16
C GLU A 289 15.14 -5.91 33.78
N ASN A 290 15.42 -7.02 33.11
CA ASN A 290 14.45 -8.09 32.83
C ASN A 290 13.24 -7.71 31.93
N VAL A 291 13.38 -6.72 31.05
CA VAL A 291 12.35 -6.45 30.03
C VAL A 291 12.15 -7.68 29.15
N LYS A 292 10.93 -8.21 29.12
CA LYS A 292 10.56 -9.34 28.26
C LYS A 292 10.21 -8.82 26.87
N THR A 293 11.02 -9.16 25.87
CA THR A 293 10.81 -8.71 24.49
C THR A 293 10.13 -9.80 23.67
N VAL A 294 9.02 -9.45 23.04
CA VAL A 294 8.25 -10.28 22.11
C VAL A 294 8.38 -9.68 20.71
N VAL A 295 8.62 -10.54 19.72
CA VAL A 295 8.76 -10.15 18.31
C VAL A 295 7.75 -10.93 17.48
N LEU A 296 6.83 -10.20 16.85
CA LEU A 296 5.86 -10.72 15.91
C LEU A 296 6.12 -10.13 14.53
N VAL A 297 6.39 -11.00 13.54
CA VAL A 297 6.59 -10.56 12.15
C VAL A 297 5.60 -11.30 11.26
N GLY A 298 4.63 -10.56 10.72
CA GLY A 298 3.44 -11.15 10.11
C GLY A 298 3.67 -11.92 8.80
N ASN A 299 4.81 -11.74 8.13
CA ASN A 299 5.20 -12.55 6.97
C ASN A 299 5.99 -13.82 7.36
N LYS A 300 6.35 -14.00 8.64
CA LYS A 300 7.05 -15.19 9.17
C LYS A 300 6.13 -16.11 9.95
N ILE A 301 5.09 -15.56 10.58
CA ILE A 301 4.08 -16.34 11.30
C ILE A 301 2.93 -16.65 10.33
N SER A 302 2.71 -17.93 10.03
CA SER A 302 1.59 -18.35 9.16
C SER A 302 0.34 -18.64 9.98
N PRO A 303 -0.83 -18.06 9.66
CA PRO A 303 -2.09 -18.39 10.33
C PRO A 303 -2.65 -19.77 9.94
N GLY A 304 -2.17 -20.34 8.83
CA GLY A 304 -2.60 -21.64 8.32
C GLY A 304 -1.88 -22.85 8.91
N GLN A 305 -0.87 -22.62 9.77
CA GLN A 305 0.01 -23.67 10.27
C GLN A 305 0.05 -23.69 11.80
N LEU A 306 0.27 -24.89 12.33
CA LEU A 306 0.59 -25.09 13.74
C LEU A 306 2.09 -24.87 13.93
N HIS A 307 2.45 -24.08 14.94
CA HIS A 307 3.85 -23.76 15.24
C HIS A 307 4.30 -24.52 16.48
N GLU A 308 4.99 -25.63 16.29
CA GLU A 308 5.60 -26.38 17.40
C GLU A 308 6.88 -25.69 17.87
N LYS A 309 6.93 -25.43 19.18
CA LYS A 309 8.03 -24.75 19.85
C LYS A 309 9.03 -25.74 20.43
N LYS A 310 10.23 -25.25 20.79
CA LYS A 310 11.33 -26.07 21.31
C LYS A 310 10.97 -26.87 22.58
N ASP A 311 9.96 -26.42 23.34
CA ASP A 311 9.46 -27.07 24.55
C ASP A 311 8.23 -27.99 24.30
N GLY A 312 7.90 -28.25 23.03
CA GLY A 312 6.76 -29.06 22.60
C GLY A 312 5.41 -28.35 22.66
N THR A 313 5.38 -27.06 23.00
CA THR A 313 4.14 -26.26 22.95
C THR A 313 3.74 -26.06 21.49
N VAL A 314 2.47 -26.34 21.16
CA VAL A 314 1.94 -26.12 19.81
C VAL A 314 1.09 -24.85 19.83
N VAL A 315 1.56 -23.82 19.15
CA VAL A 315 0.93 -22.50 19.10
C VAL A 315 0.16 -22.33 17.78
N ARG A 316 -1.04 -21.76 17.85
CA ARG A 316 -1.92 -21.53 16.68
C ARG A 316 -2.11 -20.06 16.34
N THR A 317 -2.07 -19.18 17.33
CA THR A 317 -2.52 -17.79 17.24
C THR A 317 -1.42 -16.81 17.65
N LEU A 318 -1.61 -15.52 17.37
CA LEU A 318 -0.67 -14.48 17.79
C LEU A 318 -0.68 -14.26 19.30
N TRP A 319 -1.80 -14.42 20.01
CA TRP A 319 -1.81 -14.36 21.47
C TRP A 319 -1.12 -15.56 22.11
N GLY A 320 -1.25 -16.75 21.52
CA GLY A 320 -0.44 -17.92 21.89
C GLY A 320 1.05 -17.67 21.69
N GLU A 321 1.43 -17.03 20.58
CA GLU A 321 2.82 -16.66 20.28
C GLU A 321 3.37 -15.67 21.31
N ILE A 322 2.60 -14.62 21.61
CA ILE A 322 2.94 -13.62 22.62
C ILE A 322 3.16 -14.30 23.98
N ALA A 323 2.22 -15.14 24.41
CA ALA A 323 2.32 -15.81 25.69
C ALA A 323 3.55 -16.72 25.75
N TRP A 324 3.77 -17.54 24.72
CA TRP A 324 4.93 -18.41 24.69
C TRP A 324 6.26 -17.64 24.70
N GLN A 325 6.36 -16.51 23.96
CA GLN A 325 7.58 -15.70 24.00
C GLN A 325 7.80 -14.98 25.35
N LEU A 326 6.74 -14.58 26.06
CA LEU A 326 6.84 -13.92 27.36
C LEU A 326 7.34 -14.84 28.49
N GLY A 327 6.89 -16.10 28.50
CA GLY A 327 7.16 -17.02 29.62
C GLY A 327 7.12 -18.51 29.30
N GLY A 328 7.25 -18.87 28.03
CA GLY A 328 7.24 -20.26 27.55
C GLY A 328 5.91 -20.96 27.83
N LYS A 329 5.98 -22.28 28.02
CA LYS A 329 4.83 -23.13 28.35
C LYS A 329 3.97 -22.62 29.51
N ALA A 330 4.57 -22.06 30.56
CA ALA A 330 3.83 -21.59 31.74
C ALA A 330 2.95 -20.36 31.44
N ALA A 331 3.42 -19.48 30.57
CA ALA A 331 2.66 -18.34 30.08
C ALA A 331 1.60 -18.78 29.06
N TYR A 332 1.96 -19.67 28.14
CA TYR A 332 1.04 -20.23 27.15
C TYR A 332 -0.19 -20.88 27.81
N GLU A 333 -0.02 -21.61 28.92
CA GLU A 333 -1.15 -22.26 29.61
C GLU A 333 -2.24 -21.27 30.03
N MET A 334 -1.91 -20.00 30.30
CA MET A 334 -2.90 -18.96 30.63
C MET A 334 -3.84 -18.61 29.47
N VAL A 335 -3.40 -18.84 28.23
CA VAL A 335 -4.16 -18.54 26.99
C VAL A 335 -4.44 -19.78 26.16
N ARG A 336 -4.12 -20.98 26.67
CA ARG A 336 -4.17 -22.23 25.91
C ARG A 336 -5.55 -22.53 25.32
N GLU A 337 -6.60 -22.38 26.10
CA GLU A 337 -7.97 -22.60 25.62
C GLU A 337 -8.31 -21.65 24.46
N ALA A 338 -7.92 -20.38 24.59
CA ALA A 338 -8.12 -19.36 23.57
C ALA A 338 -7.30 -19.64 22.31
N ASP A 339 -6.05 -20.09 22.44
CA ASP A 339 -5.20 -20.50 21.32
C ASP A 339 -5.77 -21.73 20.60
N GLU A 340 -6.12 -22.79 21.33
CA GLU A 340 -6.64 -24.03 20.78
C GLU A 340 -8.00 -23.84 20.09
N THR A 341 -8.85 -22.96 20.61
CA THR A 341 -10.16 -22.64 20.03
C THR A 341 -10.14 -21.49 19.04
N ALA A 342 -8.97 -20.85 18.83
CA ALA A 342 -8.80 -19.66 18.00
C ALA A 342 -9.77 -18.52 18.35
N ARG A 343 -10.04 -18.35 19.65
CA ARG A 343 -10.91 -17.30 20.20
C ARG A 343 -10.11 -16.28 20.98
N ASN A 344 -10.67 -15.09 21.10
CA ASN A 344 -10.10 -14.00 21.86
C ASN A 344 -9.90 -14.39 23.34
N PRO A 345 -8.68 -14.21 23.91
CA PRO A 345 -8.38 -14.56 25.30
C PRO A 345 -8.98 -13.60 26.35
N GLY A 346 -9.53 -12.45 25.95
CA GLY A 346 -10.15 -11.47 26.84
C GLY A 346 -9.19 -10.98 27.94
N ASP A 347 -9.70 -10.92 29.17
CA ASP A 347 -8.94 -10.44 30.34
C ASP A 347 -7.67 -11.27 30.64
N ASN A 348 -7.59 -12.53 30.17
CA ASN A 348 -6.41 -13.36 30.38
C ASN A 348 -5.15 -12.74 29.75
N LEU A 349 -5.29 -11.97 28.66
CA LEU A 349 -4.16 -11.29 28.02
C LEU A 349 -3.63 -10.14 28.91
N LYS A 350 -4.52 -9.43 29.60
CA LYS A 350 -4.15 -8.41 30.58
C LYS A 350 -3.46 -9.03 31.79
N GLU A 351 -3.98 -10.15 32.31
CA GLU A 351 -3.33 -10.89 33.40
C GLU A 351 -1.94 -11.38 33.02
N LEU A 352 -1.80 -11.90 31.79
CA LEU A 352 -0.53 -12.31 31.22
C LEU A 352 0.47 -11.14 31.19
N PHE A 353 0.08 -9.99 30.64
CA PHE A 353 0.96 -8.81 30.58
C PHE A 353 1.34 -8.30 31.97
N ASN A 354 0.42 -8.29 32.93
CA ASN A 354 0.72 -7.89 34.29
C ASN A 354 1.70 -8.86 34.97
N ARG A 355 1.56 -10.16 34.72
CA ARG A 355 2.42 -11.20 35.31
C ARG A 355 3.85 -11.18 34.75
N TYR A 356 4.00 -10.85 33.48
CA TYR A 356 5.28 -10.84 32.77
C TYR A 356 5.81 -9.43 32.47
N ALA A 357 5.27 -8.40 33.15
CA ALA A 357 5.77 -7.04 33.06
C ALA A 357 7.16 -6.89 33.74
N PRO A 358 8.01 -5.96 33.26
CA PRO A 358 7.82 -5.12 32.08
C PRO A 358 8.06 -5.90 30.78
N CYS A 359 7.21 -5.68 29.77
CA CYS A 359 7.35 -6.33 28.47
C CYS A 359 7.27 -5.33 27.31
N LEU A 360 8.04 -5.61 26.27
CA LEU A 360 8.08 -4.88 25.00
C LEU A 360 7.57 -5.82 23.90
N ILE A 361 6.49 -5.43 23.21
CA ILE A 361 5.92 -6.22 22.11
C ILE A 361 6.16 -5.47 20.81
N LEU A 362 6.99 -6.03 19.94
CA LEU A 362 7.35 -5.47 18.65
C LEU A 362 6.57 -6.20 17.56
N ILE A 363 5.76 -5.45 16.81
CA ILE A 363 4.91 -6.00 15.76
C ILE A 363 5.34 -5.39 14.42
N ASP A 364 5.86 -6.24 13.54
CA ASP A 364 6.15 -5.90 12.15
C ASP A 364 5.22 -6.66 11.19
N GLU A 365 4.94 -6.07 10.03
CA GLU A 365 4.13 -6.67 8.97
C GLU A 365 2.78 -7.26 9.42
N TRP A 366 2.12 -6.71 10.45
CA TRP A 366 0.80 -7.15 10.93
C TRP A 366 -0.22 -7.29 9.80
N VAL A 367 -0.26 -6.32 8.88
CA VAL A 367 -1.18 -6.34 7.73
C VAL A 367 -0.91 -7.55 6.83
N ALA A 368 0.34 -7.99 6.69
CA ALA A 368 0.68 -9.19 5.91
C ALA A 368 0.12 -10.47 6.57
N TYR A 369 0.11 -10.54 7.90
CA TYR A 369 -0.56 -11.62 8.64
C TYR A 369 -2.07 -11.56 8.45
N ALA A 370 -2.67 -10.40 8.72
CA ALA A 370 -4.11 -10.22 8.70
C ALA A 370 -4.73 -10.49 7.31
N ARG A 371 -4.01 -10.17 6.22
CA ARG A 371 -4.44 -10.46 4.84
C ARG A 371 -4.53 -11.95 4.49
N GLN A 372 -3.92 -12.81 5.29
CA GLN A 372 -4.00 -14.27 5.11
C GLN A 372 -5.21 -14.87 5.86
N LEU A 373 -5.84 -14.12 6.75
CA LEU A 373 -7.08 -14.51 7.43
C LEU A 373 -8.29 -14.13 6.57
N HIS A 374 -9.30 -14.99 6.53
CA HIS A 374 -10.58 -14.74 5.85
C HIS A 374 -11.75 -15.02 6.80
N GLU A 375 -12.98 -14.72 6.35
CA GLU A 375 -14.19 -14.78 7.20
C GLU A 375 -14.51 -16.21 7.69
N THR A 376 -14.16 -17.22 6.90
CA THR A 376 -14.32 -18.64 7.27
C THR A 376 -13.26 -19.05 8.30
N SER A 377 -13.69 -19.73 9.38
CA SER A 377 -12.82 -20.18 10.47
C SER A 377 -12.20 -21.56 10.22
N ASP A 378 -11.66 -21.81 9.02
CA ASP A 378 -11.00 -23.06 8.64
C ASP A 378 -9.48 -23.07 8.89
N LEU A 379 -8.89 -21.91 9.22
CA LEU A 379 -7.47 -21.81 9.58
C LEU A 379 -7.25 -22.10 11.08
N PRO A 380 -6.11 -22.72 11.47
CA PRO A 380 -5.75 -22.92 12.87
C PRO A 380 -5.77 -21.64 13.72
N ALA A 381 -5.41 -20.50 13.13
CA ALA A 381 -5.43 -19.20 13.79
C ALA A 381 -6.83 -18.55 13.90
N GLY A 382 -7.87 -19.17 13.34
CA GLY A 382 -9.23 -18.63 13.30
C GLY A 382 -9.50 -17.73 12.09
N SER A 383 -10.51 -16.88 12.20
CA SER A 383 -10.94 -15.96 11.15
C SER A 383 -10.38 -14.55 11.33
N PHE A 384 -10.59 -13.66 10.36
CA PHE A 384 -10.18 -12.26 10.48
C PHE A 384 -10.81 -11.58 11.71
N ASP A 385 -12.08 -11.82 12.03
CA ASP A 385 -12.82 -11.10 13.08
C ASP A 385 -12.35 -11.38 14.51
N THR A 386 -11.65 -12.50 14.74
CA THR A 386 -11.19 -12.89 16.09
C THR A 386 -9.93 -12.15 16.54
N HIS A 387 -9.17 -11.56 15.61
CA HIS A 387 -7.90 -10.86 15.89
C HIS A 387 -8.03 -9.35 16.19
N PRO A 388 -8.81 -8.53 15.46
CA PRO A 388 -8.95 -7.10 15.73
C PRO A 388 -9.86 -6.80 16.92
N SER A 389 -10.51 -7.81 17.50
CA SER A 389 -11.36 -7.69 18.69
C SER A 389 -10.60 -7.88 20.01
N CYS A 390 -9.30 -8.20 19.97
CA CYS A 390 -8.42 -8.37 21.14
C CYS A 390 -7.90 -7.04 21.70
#